data_AF-A0A1V5YB16-F1
#
_entry.id   AF-A0A1V5YB16-F1
#
_cell.length_a   1.000
_cell.length_b   1.000
_cell.length_c   1.000
_cell.angle_alpha   90.00
_cell.angle_beta   90.00
_cell.angle_gamma   90.00
#
_symmetry.space_group_name_H-M   'P 1'
#
loop_
_entity.id
_entity.type
_entity.pdbx_description
1 polymer ?
#
loop_
_entity_poly.entity_id
_entity_poly.type
_entity_poly.pdbx_seq_one_letter_code
_entity_poly.pdbx_strand_id
1 'polypeptide(L)'
;MRYSEKKKLRVFLKETFSSIGTISAQELCSRAGLDPETPPSGLDHEQAKRLHSAFKQIKVKSPPVDCLSPIGEELIKAGLEKEYRLDYIATTIRPVSVYSGNPFLVEIGLGYGGELEKESRVELLRFANRVPLVYQQGACALTHAVESVSWKNYSLGQPTGSGIPVGPAVLLIHIASTNIPFTSESKDAVADMPEILAEVDLGLKEVARKLRRYLSRQSILSERREKEEIIRKILPRIARKLSDVLGKQEPDIGPVVAKIMGNLLVFRSAEKNDGCLHVALRVENHSDLVRSFKLHEVLAVQAEVVSPEAKVIPLGDAFDYQWKLSLPAGQSVSLRYRIAADGVTLKEPVVEGLDEEIVTGARVI
;
A
#
# COMPACT_ATOMS: atom_id res chain seq x y z
N MET A 1 49.05 3.16 -0.37
CA MET A 1 49.91 4.02 -1.23
C MET A 1 51.20 3.34 -1.68
N ARG A 2 51.81 2.47 -0.86
CA ARG A 2 53.04 1.72 -1.17
C ARG A 2 53.05 0.94 -2.50
N TYR A 3 51.90 0.40 -2.92
CA TYR A 3 51.74 -0.35 -4.17
C TYR A 3 51.19 0.49 -5.34
N SER A 4 51.09 1.81 -5.19
CA SER A 4 50.56 2.67 -6.26
C SER A 4 51.60 2.87 -7.35
N GLU A 5 51.23 2.62 -8.61
CA GLU A 5 52.07 2.90 -9.79
C GLU A 5 51.97 4.37 -10.24
N LYS A 6 51.09 5.16 -9.61
CA LYS A 6 50.81 6.53 -10.03
C LYS A 6 51.91 7.47 -9.55
N LYS A 7 52.45 8.29 -10.46
CA LYS A 7 53.58 9.20 -10.18
C LYS A 7 53.19 10.48 -9.43
N LYS A 8 51.91 10.87 -9.48
CA LYS A 8 51.41 12.14 -8.92
C LYS A 8 50.22 11.88 -8.01
N LEU A 9 50.18 12.52 -6.85
CA LEU A 9 49.10 12.38 -5.86
C LEU A 9 47.74 12.75 -6.46
N ARG A 10 47.67 13.84 -7.24
CA ARG A 10 46.41 14.25 -7.91
C ARG A 10 45.83 13.18 -8.82
N VAL A 11 46.69 12.44 -9.54
CA VAL A 11 46.28 11.39 -10.48
C VAL A 11 45.85 10.15 -9.71
N PHE A 12 46.60 9.81 -8.66
CA PHE A 12 46.23 8.73 -7.74
C PHE A 12 44.83 8.94 -7.14
N LEU A 13 44.55 10.13 -6.61
CA LEU A 13 43.25 10.46 -6.01
C LEU A 13 42.10 10.37 -7.03
N LYS A 14 42.32 10.85 -8.25
CA LYS A 14 41.30 10.83 -9.32
C LYS A 14 41.02 9.44 -9.88
N GLU A 15 42.06 8.63 -10.09
CA GLU A 15 41.93 7.34 -10.79
C GLU A 15 41.65 6.15 -9.87
N THR A 16 42.01 6.24 -8.58
CA THR A 16 41.87 5.11 -7.65
C THR A 16 40.57 5.15 -6.86
N PHE A 17 39.99 6.35 -6.66
CA PHE A 17 38.79 6.51 -5.85
C PHE A 17 37.61 6.92 -6.73
N SER A 18 36.47 6.26 -6.52
CA SER A 18 35.20 6.67 -7.12
C SER A 18 34.81 8.06 -6.65
N SER A 19 34.13 8.81 -7.53
CA SER A 19 33.54 10.12 -7.21
C SER A 19 34.53 11.26 -6.91
N ILE A 20 35.84 11.05 -7.10
CA ILE A 20 36.86 12.11 -7.00
C ILE A 20 37.23 12.65 -8.38
N GLY A 21 36.87 13.90 -8.64
CA GLY A 21 37.28 14.63 -9.85
C GLY A 21 38.61 15.37 -9.68
N THR A 22 39.10 16.00 -10.74
CA THR A 22 40.33 16.82 -10.71
C THR A 22 40.26 17.94 -9.67
N ILE A 23 39.10 18.61 -9.56
CA ILE A 23 38.86 19.71 -8.61
C ILE A 23 38.90 19.20 -7.18
N SER A 24 38.16 18.13 -6.88
CA SER A 24 38.11 17.52 -5.53
C SER A 24 39.46 16.96 -5.11
N ALA A 25 40.23 16.37 -6.04
CA ALA A 25 41.59 15.91 -5.77
C ALA A 25 42.53 17.07 -5.39
N GLN A 26 42.43 18.21 -6.10
CA GLN A 26 43.23 19.39 -5.78
C GLN A 26 42.81 19.99 -4.43
N GLU A 27 41.51 20.06 -4.13
CA GLU A 27 41.00 20.52 -2.84
C GLU A 27 41.47 19.62 -1.68
N LEU A 28 41.45 18.30 -1.86
CA LEU A 28 41.97 17.33 -0.89
C LEU A 28 43.46 17.58 -0.57
N CYS A 29 44.28 17.76 -1.60
CA CYS A 29 45.70 18.07 -1.43
C CYS A 29 45.90 19.40 -0.69
N SER A 30 45.18 20.45 -1.08
CA SER A 30 45.26 21.77 -0.43
C SER A 30 44.89 21.71 1.05
N ARG A 31 43.80 21.03 1.41
CA ARG A 31 43.37 20.89 2.81
C ARG A 31 44.33 20.03 3.63
N ALA A 32 44.94 19.02 3.02
CA ALA A 32 45.92 18.17 3.68
C ALA A 32 47.31 18.85 3.81
N GLY A 33 47.53 20.00 3.16
CA GLY A 33 48.83 20.67 3.09
C GLY A 33 49.86 19.82 2.33
N LEU A 34 49.42 19.13 1.28
CA LEU A 34 50.24 18.25 0.45
C LEU A 34 50.35 18.82 -0.97
N ASP A 35 51.53 18.70 -1.57
CA ASP A 35 51.73 19.08 -2.97
C ASP A 35 51.11 18.02 -3.91
N PRO A 36 50.15 18.41 -4.79
CA PRO A 36 49.51 17.51 -5.75
C PRO A 36 50.47 16.76 -6.70
N GLU A 37 51.69 17.27 -6.89
CA GLU A 37 52.71 16.68 -7.75
C GLU A 37 53.58 15.63 -7.04
N THR A 38 53.49 15.55 -5.70
CA THR A 38 54.26 14.58 -4.91
C THR A 38 53.86 13.14 -5.26
N PRO A 39 54.81 12.19 -5.34
CA PRO A 39 54.49 10.78 -5.54
C PRO A 39 53.78 10.19 -4.31
N PRO A 40 52.67 9.43 -4.48
CA PRO A 40 51.94 8.78 -3.39
C PRO A 40 52.79 7.84 -2.53
N SER A 41 53.80 7.19 -3.13
CA SER A 41 54.71 6.28 -2.43
C SER A 41 55.66 6.99 -1.45
N GLY A 42 55.88 8.29 -1.64
CA GLY A 42 56.77 9.12 -0.81
C GLY A 42 56.10 9.81 0.37
N LEU A 43 54.79 9.59 0.58
CA LEU A 43 54.06 10.21 1.69
C LEU A 43 54.40 9.53 3.03
N ASP A 44 54.74 10.34 4.02
CA ASP A 44 54.95 9.87 5.39
C ASP A 44 53.62 9.56 6.11
N HIS A 45 53.71 8.95 7.29
CA HIS A 45 52.54 8.56 8.07
C HIS A 45 51.68 9.74 8.53
N GLU A 46 52.29 10.87 8.88
CA GLU A 46 51.57 12.07 9.35
C GLU A 46 50.89 12.79 8.19
N GLN A 47 51.53 12.84 7.03
CA GLN A 47 50.96 13.28 5.76
C GLN A 47 49.77 12.40 5.36
N ALA A 48 49.88 11.08 5.48
CA ALA A 48 48.78 10.17 5.21
C ALA A 48 47.60 10.37 6.18
N LYS A 49 47.86 10.60 7.48
CA LYS A 49 46.83 10.96 8.46
C LYS A 49 46.13 12.28 8.11
N ARG A 50 46.90 13.32 7.73
CA ARG A 50 46.34 14.62 7.29
C ARG A 50 45.43 14.45 6.08
N LEU A 51 45.84 13.65 5.09
CA LEU A 51 45.02 13.34 3.93
C LEU A 51 43.74 12.59 4.30
N HIS A 52 43.83 11.59 5.18
CA HIS A 52 42.66 10.85 5.68
C HIS A 52 41.67 11.75 6.45
N SER A 53 42.17 12.69 7.25
CA SER A 53 41.34 13.70 7.91
C SER A 53 40.68 14.65 6.92
N ALA A 54 41.37 15.05 5.85
CA ALA A 54 40.81 15.89 4.79
C ALA A 54 39.64 15.19 4.06
N PHE A 55 39.73 13.87 3.87
CA PHE A 55 38.63 13.06 3.30
C PHE A 55 37.33 13.16 4.10
N LYS A 56 37.40 13.22 5.43
CA LYS A 56 36.21 13.34 6.28
C LYS A 56 35.54 14.71 6.21
N GLN A 57 36.26 15.74 5.73
CA GLN A 57 35.79 17.12 5.71
C GLN A 57 35.25 17.56 4.34
N ILE A 58 35.53 16.80 3.29
CA ILE A 58 35.10 17.13 1.93
C ILE A 58 33.82 16.38 1.60
N LYS A 59 32.85 17.10 1.06
CA LYS A 59 31.60 16.52 0.57
C LYS A 59 31.82 16.00 -0.85
N VAL A 60 31.87 14.68 -0.98
CA VAL A 60 32.02 14.00 -2.27
C VAL A 60 30.65 13.52 -2.76
N LYS A 61 30.49 13.33 -4.07
CA LYS A 61 29.30 12.67 -4.63
C LYS A 61 29.20 11.24 -4.10
N SER A 62 27.97 10.75 -3.93
CA SER A 62 27.72 9.37 -3.54
C SER A 62 28.44 8.39 -4.50
N PRO A 63 28.91 7.23 -3.99
CA PRO A 63 29.44 6.16 -4.82
C PRO A 63 28.41 5.68 -5.85
N PRO A 64 28.85 5.03 -6.94
CA PRO A 64 27.94 4.50 -7.95
C PRO A 64 27.10 3.34 -7.38
N VAL A 65 25.83 3.27 -7.81
CA VAL A 65 24.83 2.32 -7.29
C VAL A 65 24.83 0.97 -8.01
N ASP A 66 25.55 0.88 -9.13
CA ASP A 66 25.66 -0.31 -10.00
C ASP A 66 26.46 -1.46 -9.37
N CYS A 67 27.13 -1.21 -8.25
CA CYS A 67 27.90 -2.20 -7.51
C CYS A 67 27.05 -3.11 -6.61
N LEU A 68 25.74 -2.87 -6.48
CA LEU A 68 24.84 -3.63 -5.61
C LEU A 68 23.96 -4.60 -6.41
N SER A 69 23.70 -5.77 -5.84
CA SER A 69 22.83 -6.80 -6.43
C SER A 69 21.64 -7.09 -5.50
N PRO A 70 20.56 -6.28 -5.56
CA PRO A 70 19.34 -6.51 -4.77
C PRO A 70 18.67 -7.85 -5.08
N ILE A 71 17.77 -8.29 -4.20
CA ILE A 71 16.85 -9.40 -4.46
C ILE A 71 15.70 -8.91 -5.36
N GLY A 72 15.10 -7.75 -5.06
CA GLY A 72 13.95 -7.23 -5.79
C GLY A 72 12.61 -7.48 -5.08
N GLU A 73 11.67 -6.53 -5.19
CA GLU A 73 10.37 -6.61 -4.51
C GLU A 73 9.56 -7.83 -4.94
N GLU A 74 9.49 -8.09 -6.24
CA GLU A 74 8.71 -9.21 -6.79
C GLU A 74 9.26 -10.57 -6.34
N LEU A 75 10.59 -10.70 -6.24
CA LEU A 75 11.22 -11.95 -5.79
C LEU A 75 11.06 -12.16 -4.28
N ILE A 76 11.13 -11.09 -3.47
CA ILE A 76 10.81 -11.17 -2.04
C ILE A 76 9.34 -11.57 -1.85
N LYS A 77 8.43 -10.96 -2.60
CA LYS A 77 7.00 -11.28 -2.56
C LYS A 77 6.75 -12.73 -2.93
N ALA A 78 7.29 -13.19 -4.06
CA ALA A 78 7.15 -14.59 -4.51
C ALA A 78 7.77 -15.59 -3.51
N GLY A 79 8.88 -15.22 -2.86
CA GLY A 79 9.49 -16.04 -1.80
C GLY A 79 8.58 -16.20 -0.59
N LEU A 80 7.98 -15.10 -0.13
CA LEU A 80 7.04 -15.11 1.00
C LEU A 80 5.73 -15.85 0.65
N GLU A 81 5.17 -15.67 -0.54
CA GLU A 81 3.98 -16.39 -1.01
C GLU A 81 4.19 -17.90 -1.10
N LYS A 82 5.41 -18.32 -1.46
CA LYS A 82 5.74 -19.74 -1.61
C LYS A 82 5.90 -20.44 -0.27
N GLU A 83 6.57 -19.79 0.68
CA GLU A 83 6.92 -20.39 1.97
C GLU A 83 5.76 -20.32 2.97
N TYR A 84 5.00 -19.23 2.94
CA TYR A 84 3.93 -18.97 3.90
C TYR A 84 2.58 -18.81 3.19
N ARG A 85 1.53 -19.36 3.80
CA ARG A 85 0.14 -19.06 3.43
C ARG A 85 -0.27 -17.77 4.13
N LEU A 86 -0.28 -16.67 3.39
CA LEU A 86 -0.49 -15.30 3.89
C LEU A 86 -1.72 -14.67 3.23
N ASP A 87 -2.42 -13.81 3.97
CA ASP A 87 -3.56 -13.04 3.44
C ASP A 87 -3.08 -11.76 2.74
N TYR A 88 -1.95 -11.21 3.18
CA TYR A 88 -1.42 -9.95 2.69
C TYR A 88 0.10 -9.91 2.72
N ILE A 89 0.71 -9.39 1.66
CA ILE A 89 2.15 -9.17 1.57
C ILE A 89 2.42 -7.74 1.11
N ALA A 90 3.38 -7.10 1.78
CA ALA A 90 3.89 -5.79 1.42
C ALA A 90 5.41 -5.82 1.37
N THR A 91 5.97 -5.36 0.25
CA THR A 91 7.41 -5.20 0.05
C THR A 91 7.78 -3.74 -0.10
N THR A 92 9.04 -3.40 0.12
CA THR A 92 9.62 -2.10 -0.24
C THR A 92 11.12 -2.25 -0.46
N ILE A 93 11.65 -1.49 -1.42
CA ILE A 93 13.08 -1.26 -1.59
C ILE A 93 13.37 0.21 -1.28
N ARG A 94 14.28 0.44 -0.33
CA ARG A 94 14.77 1.78 -0.01
C ARG A 94 15.77 2.24 -1.07
N PRO A 95 15.90 3.55 -1.34
CA PRO A 95 16.99 4.04 -2.19
C PRO A 95 18.36 3.69 -1.60
N VAL A 96 19.39 3.63 -2.45
CA VAL A 96 20.76 3.36 -2.00
C VAL A 96 21.24 4.49 -1.09
N SER A 97 21.68 4.10 0.10
CA SER A 97 22.30 4.98 1.08
C SER A 97 23.77 4.60 1.25
N VAL A 98 24.54 5.38 1.99
CA VAL A 98 25.99 5.19 2.14
C VAL A 98 26.35 5.24 3.61
N TYR A 99 27.10 4.25 4.08
CA TYR A 99 27.66 4.25 5.43
C TYR A 99 29.18 4.15 5.32
N SER A 100 29.92 5.08 5.94
CA SER A 100 31.39 5.08 5.92
C SER A 100 32.03 4.88 4.53
N GLY A 101 31.39 5.41 3.48
CA GLY A 101 31.84 5.29 2.09
C GLY A 101 31.40 4.02 1.35
N ASN A 102 30.75 3.07 2.02
CA ASN A 102 30.20 1.86 1.40
C ASN A 102 28.73 2.10 1.03
N PRO A 103 28.34 1.99 -0.26
CA PRO A 103 26.95 2.03 -0.64
C PRO A 103 26.23 0.79 -0.11
N PHE A 104 25.01 0.98 0.36
CA PHE A 104 24.15 -0.10 0.82
C PHE A 104 22.69 0.16 0.46
N LEU A 105 21.93 -0.92 0.34
CA LEU A 105 20.52 -0.94 0.04
C LEU A 105 19.81 -1.79 1.09
N VAL A 106 18.59 -1.39 1.45
CA VAL A 106 17.73 -2.14 2.37
C VAL A 106 16.45 -2.52 1.65
N GLU A 107 16.09 -3.80 1.71
CA GLU A 107 14.86 -4.35 1.16
C GLU A 107 14.08 -5.02 2.29
N ILE A 108 12.78 -4.76 2.37
CA ILE A 108 11.94 -5.24 3.47
C ILE A 108 10.68 -5.87 2.91
N GLY A 109 10.36 -7.06 3.39
CA GLY A 109 9.11 -7.76 3.16
C GLY A 109 8.33 -7.92 4.46
N LEU A 110 7.03 -7.77 4.40
CA LEU A 110 6.09 -8.04 5.49
C LEU A 110 5.01 -8.97 4.95
N GLY A 111 4.89 -10.15 5.55
CA GLY A 111 3.76 -11.05 5.39
C GLY A 111 2.82 -10.96 6.58
N TYR A 112 1.51 -11.00 6.35
CA TYR A 112 0.50 -10.93 7.42
C TYR A 112 -0.65 -11.92 7.18
N GLY A 113 -1.13 -12.52 8.26
CA GLY A 113 -2.34 -13.34 8.30
C GLY A 113 -2.13 -14.78 7.81
N GLY A 114 -3.22 -15.35 7.30
CA GLY A 114 -3.29 -16.73 6.81
C GLY A 114 -3.15 -17.75 7.93
N GLU A 115 -2.19 -18.67 7.81
CA GLU A 115 -1.97 -19.75 8.79
C GLU A 115 -1.03 -19.35 9.94
N LEU A 116 -0.58 -18.11 9.98
CA LEU A 116 0.25 -17.60 11.08
C LEU A 116 -0.54 -17.47 12.38
N GLU A 117 0.10 -17.81 13.50
CA GLU A 117 -0.50 -17.72 14.84
C GLU A 117 -0.73 -16.26 15.25
N LYS A 118 -1.90 -15.97 15.82
CA LYS A 118 -2.32 -14.59 16.14
C LYS A 118 -1.58 -13.96 17.32
N GLU A 119 -1.13 -14.77 18.26
CA GLU A 119 -0.51 -14.32 19.52
C GLU A 119 0.97 -14.72 19.62
N SER A 120 1.58 -15.15 18.51
CA SER A 120 3.01 -15.47 18.46
C SER A 120 3.86 -14.22 18.26
N ARG A 121 5.13 -14.31 18.68
CA ARG A 121 6.14 -13.30 18.30
C ARG A 121 6.33 -13.35 16.79
N VAL A 122 6.43 -12.17 16.18
CA VAL A 122 6.68 -12.04 14.74
C VAL A 122 8.01 -12.70 14.38
N GLU A 123 7.98 -13.56 13.36
CA GLU A 123 9.18 -14.22 12.85
C GLU A 123 10.04 -13.22 12.06
N LEU A 124 11.34 -13.17 12.34
CA LEU A 124 12.28 -12.24 11.71
C LEU A 124 13.28 -12.99 10.82
N LEU A 125 13.12 -12.86 9.51
CA LEU A 125 14.01 -13.39 8.49
C LEU A 125 15.05 -12.32 8.11
N ARG A 126 16.28 -12.50 8.57
CA ARG A 126 17.38 -11.55 8.35
C ARG A 126 18.28 -12.05 7.23
N PHE A 127 18.60 -11.19 6.28
CA PHE A 127 19.50 -11.49 5.17
C PHE A 127 20.55 -10.40 5.02
N ALA A 128 21.77 -10.79 4.68
CA ALA A 128 22.84 -9.88 4.32
C ALA A 128 23.55 -10.40 3.07
N ASN A 129 23.60 -9.60 1.99
CA ASN A 129 24.12 -10.00 0.68
C ASN A 129 23.56 -11.37 0.22
N ARG A 130 22.24 -11.56 0.31
CA ARG A 130 21.51 -12.80 -0.01
C ARG A 130 21.85 -14.02 0.87
N VAL A 131 22.62 -13.85 1.94
CA VAL A 131 22.92 -14.92 2.90
C VAL A 131 22.01 -14.77 4.13
N PRO A 132 21.29 -15.83 4.54
CA PRO A 132 20.46 -15.79 5.74
C PRO A 132 21.32 -15.72 7.01
N LEU A 133 20.94 -14.84 7.93
CA LEU A 133 21.55 -14.70 9.25
C LEU A 133 20.68 -15.42 10.28
N VAL A 134 21.07 -16.64 10.65
CA VAL A 134 20.26 -17.51 11.54
C VAL A 134 20.57 -17.25 13.01
N TYR A 135 21.84 -17.02 13.36
CA TYR A 135 22.30 -16.90 14.75
C TYR A 135 22.38 -15.45 15.24
N GLN A 136 22.56 -15.28 16.56
CA GLN A 136 22.84 -13.99 17.22
C GLN A 136 21.84 -12.87 16.91
N GLN A 137 20.55 -13.18 16.91
CA GLN A 137 19.49 -12.20 16.65
C GLN A 137 19.55 -10.99 17.60
N GLY A 138 19.80 -11.22 18.90
CA GLY A 138 19.87 -10.15 19.90
C GLY A 138 21.10 -9.23 19.83
N ALA A 139 22.01 -9.45 18.89
CA ALA A 139 23.16 -8.57 18.65
C ALA A 139 23.09 -7.91 17.26
N CYS A 140 21.98 -8.09 16.54
CA CYS A 140 21.84 -7.66 15.15
C CYS A 140 21.11 -6.33 15.05
N ALA A 141 21.73 -5.37 14.35
CA ALA A 141 21.13 -4.07 14.05
C ALA A 141 19.76 -4.17 13.36
N LEU A 142 19.54 -5.19 12.52
CA LEU A 142 18.25 -5.41 11.86
C LEU A 142 17.16 -5.74 12.88
N THR A 143 17.50 -6.50 13.92
CA THR A 143 16.57 -6.81 15.02
C THR A 143 16.35 -5.58 15.89
N HIS A 144 17.41 -4.87 16.28
CA HIS A 144 17.29 -3.64 17.05
C HIS A 144 16.41 -2.60 16.34
N ALA A 145 16.53 -2.48 15.01
CA ALA A 145 15.67 -1.62 14.21
C ALA A 145 14.19 -2.02 14.32
N VAL A 146 13.87 -3.32 14.23
CA VAL A 146 12.49 -3.81 14.45
C VAL A 146 12.00 -3.49 15.84
N GLU A 147 12.82 -3.70 16.87
CA GLU A 147 12.44 -3.45 18.26
C GLU A 147 12.19 -1.97 18.55
N SER A 148 12.88 -1.08 17.83
CA SER A 148 12.75 0.37 17.97
C SER A 148 11.47 0.96 17.37
N VAL A 149 10.80 0.23 16.45
CA VAL A 149 9.57 0.69 15.80
C VAL A 149 8.38 0.53 16.76
N SER A 150 7.56 1.58 16.88
CA SER A 150 6.31 1.53 17.67
C SER A 150 5.19 0.81 16.90
N TRP A 151 5.21 -0.52 16.92
CA TRP A 151 4.30 -1.38 16.15
C TRP A 151 2.82 -1.24 16.52
N LYS A 152 2.53 -0.81 17.75
CA LYS A 152 1.17 -0.50 18.22
C LYS A 152 0.46 0.53 17.33
N ASN A 153 1.20 1.48 16.75
CA ASN A 153 0.67 2.50 15.84
C ASN A 153 0.32 1.94 14.45
N TYR A 154 0.72 0.70 14.17
CA TYR A 154 0.52 -0.01 12.92
C TYR A 154 -0.31 -1.29 13.10
N SER A 155 -1.11 -1.35 14.18
CA SER A 155 -2.05 -2.44 14.46
C SER A 155 -1.42 -3.81 14.76
N LEU A 156 -0.13 -3.84 15.13
CA LEU A 156 0.52 -5.02 15.70
C LEU A 156 0.75 -4.83 17.21
N GLY A 157 0.62 -5.91 17.97
CA GLY A 157 0.78 -5.89 19.43
C GLY A 157 2.25 -5.71 19.84
N GLN A 158 2.50 -5.03 20.95
CA GLN A 158 3.84 -4.91 21.53
C GLN A 158 3.72 -4.76 23.06
N PRO A 159 3.69 -5.89 23.81
CA PRO A 159 3.31 -5.91 25.23
C PRO A 159 4.11 -4.97 26.14
N THR A 160 5.42 -4.82 25.88
CA THR A 160 6.34 -4.02 26.72
C THR A 160 6.66 -2.64 26.12
N GLY A 161 6.06 -2.29 24.97
CA GLY A 161 6.34 -1.02 24.26
C GLY A 161 7.71 -0.95 23.57
N SER A 162 8.64 -1.84 23.93
CA SER A 162 9.90 -2.11 23.24
C SER A 162 10.06 -3.61 23.01
N GLY A 163 10.79 -3.99 21.96
CA GLY A 163 11.03 -5.39 21.61
C GLY A 163 10.25 -5.86 20.38
N ILE A 164 10.40 -7.14 20.04
CA ILE A 164 9.79 -7.73 18.85
C ILE A 164 8.26 -7.69 18.98
N PRO A 165 7.52 -7.25 17.94
CA PRO A 165 6.06 -7.25 17.97
C PRO A 165 5.46 -8.65 18.04
N VAL A 166 4.20 -8.71 18.45
CA VAL A 166 3.37 -9.90 18.54
C VAL A 166 2.22 -9.77 17.55
N GLY A 167 1.97 -10.82 16.79
CA GLY A 167 0.92 -10.87 15.79
C GLY A 167 1.18 -11.90 14.71
N PRO A 168 0.18 -12.20 13.85
CA PRO A 168 0.29 -13.15 12.75
C PRO A 168 1.05 -12.49 11.59
N ALA A 169 2.34 -12.23 11.78
CA ALA A 169 3.18 -11.59 10.78
C ALA A 169 4.58 -12.20 10.72
N VAL A 170 5.19 -12.08 9.54
CA VAL A 170 6.58 -12.42 9.26
C VAL A 170 7.25 -11.19 8.63
N LEU A 171 8.47 -10.88 9.07
CA LEU A 171 9.26 -9.78 8.54
C LEU A 171 10.53 -10.32 7.91
N LEU A 172 10.75 -9.96 6.65
CA LEU A 172 12.00 -10.18 5.95
C LEU A 172 12.76 -8.87 5.85
N ILE A 173 14.02 -8.85 6.26
CA ILE A 173 14.90 -7.68 6.17
C ILE A 173 16.18 -8.12 5.48
N HIS A 174 16.47 -7.52 4.33
CA HIS A 174 17.68 -7.75 3.57
C HIS A 174 18.51 -6.47 3.49
N ILE A 175 19.80 -6.60 3.79
CA ILE A 175 20.79 -5.55 3.53
C ILE A 175 21.76 -6.02 2.43
N ALA A 176 21.94 -5.22 1.40
CA ALA A 176 22.93 -5.44 0.35
C ALA A 176 23.99 -4.34 0.40
N SER A 177 25.27 -4.69 0.51
CA SER A 177 26.38 -3.74 0.48
C SER A 177 27.67 -4.37 -0.03
N THR A 178 28.58 -3.56 -0.56
CA THR A 178 29.93 -4.00 -0.94
C THR A 178 30.73 -4.53 0.25
N ASN A 179 30.48 -3.98 1.42
CA ASN A 179 31.03 -4.43 2.68
C ASN A 179 29.89 -4.37 3.71
N ILE A 180 29.71 -5.41 4.52
CA ILE A 180 28.70 -5.41 5.59
C ILE A 180 29.44 -5.26 6.91
N PRO A 181 29.04 -4.33 7.80
CA PRO A 181 29.69 -4.19 9.08
C PRO A 181 29.17 -5.29 9.99
N PHE A 182 29.92 -6.39 10.15
CA PHE A 182 29.56 -7.46 11.08
C PHE A 182 30.11 -7.17 12.49
N THR A 183 29.39 -7.61 13.53
CA THR A 183 29.83 -7.49 14.92
C THR A 183 30.97 -8.44 15.28
N SER A 184 31.06 -9.58 14.59
CA SER A 184 32.05 -10.63 14.81
C SER A 184 32.57 -11.19 13.48
N GLU A 185 33.72 -11.87 13.54
CA GLU A 185 34.31 -12.55 12.38
C GLU A 185 33.43 -13.67 11.82
N SER A 186 32.54 -14.24 12.64
CA SER A 186 31.58 -15.27 12.25
C SER A 186 30.49 -14.78 11.30
N LYS A 187 30.31 -13.46 11.16
CA LYS A 187 29.34 -12.81 10.26
C LYS A 187 27.87 -13.15 10.53
N ASP A 188 27.51 -13.38 11.78
CA ASP A 188 26.14 -13.74 12.18
C ASP A 188 25.21 -12.54 12.42
N ALA A 189 25.79 -11.36 12.70
CA ALA A 189 25.04 -10.17 13.05
C ALA A 189 25.66 -8.90 12.46
N VAL A 190 24.80 -8.04 11.90
CA VAL A 190 25.14 -6.70 11.43
C VAL A 190 25.28 -5.76 12.63
N ALA A 191 26.33 -4.94 12.65
CA ALA A 191 26.63 -3.97 13.70
C ALA A 191 25.73 -2.73 13.62
N ASP A 192 25.53 -2.10 14.78
CA ASP A 192 24.68 -0.91 14.96
C ASP A 192 25.31 0.35 14.37
N MET A 193 25.26 0.47 13.05
CA MET A 193 25.60 1.71 12.35
C MET A 193 24.39 2.64 12.28
N PRO A 194 24.48 3.91 12.73
CA PRO A 194 23.35 4.83 12.74
C PRO A 194 22.69 5.02 11.37
N GLU A 195 23.49 5.06 10.29
CA GLU A 195 22.99 5.21 8.92
C GLU A 195 22.18 3.99 8.46
N ILE A 196 22.61 2.79 8.85
CA ILE A 196 21.90 1.54 8.53
C ILE A 196 20.61 1.46 9.34
N LEU A 197 20.67 1.71 10.65
CA LEU A 197 19.49 1.69 11.52
C LEU A 197 18.41 2.66 11.05
N ALA A 198 18.80 3.87 10.65
CA ALA A 198 17.87 4.87 10.14
C ALA A 198 17.15 4.41 8.86
N GLU A 199 17.87 3.81 7.90
CA GLU A 199 17.23 3.34 6.67
C GLU A 199 16.36 2.10 6.87
N VAL A 200 16.78 1.18 7.75
CA VAL A 200 15.96 0.01 8.11
C VAL A 200 14.67 0.48 8.81
N ASP A 201 14.76 1.41 9.76
CA ASP A 201 13.58 1.98 10.43
C ASP A 201 12.61 2.65 9.44
N LEU A 202 13.12 3.44 8.49
CA LEU A 202 12.29 4.08 7.47
C LEU A 202 11.58 3.06 6.58
N GLY A 203 12.27 2.00 6.16
CA GLY A 203 11.68 0.93 5.36
C GLY A 203 10.64 0.09 6.14
N LEU A 204 10.92 -0.23 7.41
CA LEU A 204 9.97 -0.91 8.29
C LEU A 204 8.68 -0.09 8.44
N LYS A 205 8.81 1.23 8.67
CA LYS A 205 7.67 2.15 8.76
C LYS A 205 6.88 2.20 7.44
N GLU A 206 7.52 2.03 6.30
CA GLU A 206 6.85 2.03 5.00
C GLU A 206 5.94 0.81 4.82
N VAL A 207 6.46 -0.40 5.08
CA VAL A 207 5.65 -1.64 5.04
C VAL A 207 4.60 -1.66 6.15
N ALA A 208 4.90 -1.13 7.34
CA ALA A 208 3.95 -1.04 8.43
C ALA A 208 2.76 -0.11 8.11
N ARG A 209 3.00 1.00 7.38
CA ARG A 209 1.91 1.85 6.84
C ARG A 209 1.09 1.15 5.77
N LYS A 210 1.71 0.30 4.94
CA LYS A 210 0.98 -0.55 3.96
C LYS A 210 0.07 -1.53 4.69
N LEU A 211 0.58 -2.24 5.71
CA LEU A 211 -0.20 -3.14 6.55
C LEU A 211 -1.36 -2.43 7.25
N ARG A 212 -1.12 -1.29 7.90
CA ARG A 212 -2.19 -0.54 8.59
C ARG A 212 -3.35 -0.17 7.65
N ARG A 213 -3.04 0.20 6.40
CA ARG A 213 -4.09 0.48 5.40
C ARG A 213 -4.89 -0.75 5.04
N TYR A 214 -4.25 -1.91 4.91
CA TYR A 214 -4.92 -3.18 4.69
C TYR A 214 -5.85 -3.54 5.86
N LEU A 215 -5.35 -3.52 7.10
CA LEU A 215 -6.13 -3.83 8.30
C LEU A 215 -7.28 -2.85 8.54
N SER A 216 -7.04 -1.56 8.31
CA SER A 216 -8.10 -0.56 8.44
C SER A 216 -9.23 -0.79 7.43
N ARG A 217 -8.90 -1.16 6.18
CA ARG A 217 -9.92 -1.52 5.18
C ARG A 217 -10.70 -2.76 5.63
N GLN A 218 -10.00 -3.78 6.11
CA GLN A 218 -10.64 -5.01 6.59
C GLN A 218 -11.57 -4.77 7.80
N SER A 219 -11.16 -3.95 8.77
CA SER A 219 -12.00 -3.58 9.92
C SER A 219 -13.27 -2.85 9.50
N ILE A 220 -13.15 -1.86 8.62
CA ILE A 220 -14.29 -1.09 8.11
C ILE A 220 -15.28 -2.01 7.38
N LEU A 221 -14.78 -2.99 6.62
CA LEU A 221 -15.62 -3.97 5.93
C LEU A 221 -16.33 -4.92 6.92
N SER A 222 -15.63 -5.39 7.96
CA SER A 222 -16.22 -6.24 9.01
C SER A 222 -17.33 -5.50 9.76
N GLU A 223 -17.06 -4.29 10.22
CA GLU A 223 -18.03 -3.45 10.94
C GLU A 223 -19.29 -3.16 10.09
N ARG A 224 -19.11 -2.91 8.79
CA ARG A 224 -20.22 -2.73 7.86
C ARG A 224 -21.07 -3.99 7.73
N ARG A 225 -20.45 -5.17 7.58
CA ARG A 225 -21.16 -6.45 7.48
C ARG A 225 -21.91 -6.79 8.76
N GLU A 226 -21.30 -6.60 9.92
CA GLU A 226 -21.95 -6.79 11.22
C GLU A 226 -23.17 -5.87 11.37
N LYS A 227 -23.00 -4.59 11.02
CA LYS A 227 -24.10 -3.62 11.03
C LYS A 227 -25.23 -4.04 10.08
N GLU A 228 -24.91 -4.47 8.86
CA GLU A 228 -25.90 -4.93 7.89
C GLU A 228 -26.67 -6.16 8.38
N GLU A 229 -25.98 -7.15 8.95
CA GLU A 229 -26.59 -8.36 9.49
C GLU A 229 -27.58 -8.04 10.62
N ILE A 230 -27.19 -7.15 11.53
CA ILE A 230 -28.05 -6.67 12.62
C ILE A 230 -29.30 -5.98 12.06
N ILE A 231 -29.13 -5.07 11.09
CA ILE A 231 -30.24 -4.33 10.48
C ILE A 231 -31.21 -5.28 9.76
N ARG A 232 -30.69 -6.23 8.96
CA ARG A 232 -31.51 -7.22 8.24
C ARG A 232 -32.31 -8.12 9.19
N LYS A 233 -31.81 -8.40 10.40
CA LYS A 233 -32.54 -9.18 11.42
C LYS A 233 -33.62 -8.36 12.15
N ILE A 234 -33.32 -7.11 12.49
CA ILE A 234 -34.18 -6.28 13.36
C ILE A 234 -35.28 -5.58 12.56
N LEU A 235 -34.95 -5.00 11.41
CA LEU A 235 -35.84 -4.10 10.68
C LEU A 235 -37.14 -4.78 10.20
N PRO A 236 -37.14 -6.02 9.66
CA PRO A 236 -38.37 -6.71 9.29
C PRO A 236 -39.29 -6.98 10.51
N ARG A 237 -38.70 -7.24 11.68
CA ARG A 237 -39.47 -7.49 12.92
C ARG A 237 -40.16 -6.22 13.40
N ILE A 238 -39.50 -5.06 13.25
CA ILE A 238 -40.10 -3.75 13.56
C ILE A 238 -41.21 -3.45 12.56
N ALA A 239 -40.95 -3.63 11.26
CA ALA A 239 -41.92 -3.37 10.20
C ALA A 239 -43.22 -4.16 10.42
N ARG A 240 -43.13 -5.48 10.66
CA ARG A 240 -44.28 -6.33 10.95
C ARG A 240 -45.06 -5.88 12.17
N LYS A 241 -44.37 -5.65 13.31
CA LYS A 241 -45.03 -5.20 14.54
C LYS A 241 -45.74 -3.86 14.37
N LEU A 242 -45.14 -2.91 13.65
CA LEU A 242 -45.78 -1.62 13.36
C LEU A 242 -46.98 -1.80 12.44
N SER A 243 -46.88 -2.68 11.45
CA SER A 243 -47.98 -3.08 10.56
C SER A 243 -49.16 -3.63 11.35
N ASP A 244 -48.89 -4.58 12.26
CA ASP A 244 -49.89 -5.24 13.10
C ASP A 244 -50.58 -4.24 14.04
N VAL A 245 -49.80 -3.33 14.66
CA VAL A 245 -50.34 -2.32 15.59
C VAL A 245 -51.16 -1.26 14.87
N LEU A 246 -50.74 -0.83 13.68
CA LEU A 246 -51.42 0.22 12.92
C LEU A 246 -52.49 -0.32 11.95
N GLY A 247 -52.59 -1.64 11.79
CA GLY A 247 -53.47 -2.29 10.82
C GLY A 247 -53.18 -1.92 9.36
N LYS A 248 -51.93 -1.58 9.03
CA LYS A 248 -51.50 -1.17 7.68
C LYS A 248 -50.73 -2.29 6.98
N GLN A 249 -50.44 -2.13 5.69
CA GLN A 249 -49.54 -3.03 4.96
C GLN A 249 -48.09 -2.86 5.42
N GLU A 250 -47.31 -3.95 5.34
CA GLU A 250 -45.91 -3.93 5.73
C GLU A 250 -45.13 -2.95 4.82
N PRO A 251 -44.42 -1.96 5.39
CA PRO A 251 -43.66 -1.01 4.59
C PRO A 251 -42.43 -1.67 3.98
N ASP A 252 -42.03 -1.22 2.78
CA ASP A 252 -40.76 -1.62 2.18
C ASP A 252 -39.59 -1.10 3.03
N ILE A 253 -38.74 -2.03 3.47
CA ILE A 253 -37.59 -1.76 4.32
C ILE A 253 -36.36 -1.31 3.51
N GLY A 254 -36.32 -1.57 2.20
CA GLY A 254 -35.16 -1.33 1.34
C GLY A 254 -34.61 0.11 1.42
N PRO A 255 -35.45 1.15 1.26
CA PRO A 255 -35.01 2.54 1.38
C PRO A 255 -34.44 2.90 2.76
N VAL A 256 -35.01 2.32 3.83
CA VAL A 256 -34.56 2.58 5.21
C VAL A 256 -33.20 1.92 5.45
N VAL A 257 -32.99 0.70 4.95
CA VAL A 257 -31.68 0.02 5.02
C VAL A 257 -30.62 0.85 4.30
N ALA A 258 -30.90 1.29 3.06
CA ALA A 258 -29.95 2.08 2.28
C ALA A 258 -29.56 3.39 2.99
N LYS A 259 -30.53 4.05 3.63
CA LYS A 259 -30.30 5.27 4.41
C LYS A 259 -29.45 5.04 5.65
N ILE A 260 -29.68 3.95 6.40
CA ILE A 260 -28.89 3.63 7.61
C ILE A 260 -27.46 3.20 7.24
N MET A 261 -27.29 2.50 6.12
CA MET A 261 -25.99 2.05 5.62
C MET A 261 -25.21 3.15 4.92
N GLY A 262 -25.86 4.25 4.53
CA GLY A 262 -25.24 5.34 3.78
C GLY A 262 -24.91 4.91 2.35
N ASN A 263 -25.76 4.08 1.74
CA ASN A 263 -25.56 3.50 0.42
C ASN A 263 -26.23 4.35 -0.67
N LEU A 264 -25.85 4.08 -1.92
CA LEU A 264 -26.58 4.55 -3.09
C LEU A 264 -27.85 3.72 -3.25
N LEU A 265 -29.00 4.35 -3.03
CA LEU A 265 -30.32 3.73 -3.22
C LEU A 265 -30.75 3.91 -4.66
N VAL A 266 -31.10 2.81 -5.34
CA VAL A 266 -31.83 2.83 -6.61
C VAL A 266 -33.21 2.26 -6.35
N PHE A 267 -34.23 3.10 -6.40
CA PHE A 267 -35.61 2.72 -6.17
C PHE A 267 -36.43 2.85 -7.44
N ARG A 268 -37.18 1.80 -7.80
CA ARG A 268 -38.05 1.80 -8.98
C ARG A 268 -39.51 1.79 -8.56
N SER A 269 -40.27 2.77 -9.01
CA SER A 269 -41.73 2.74 -8.97
C SER A 269 -42.29 2.62 -10.39
N ALA A 270 -43.26 1.75 -10.59
CA ALA A 270 -43.94 1.56 -11.86
C ALA A 270 -45.46 1.70 -11.67
N GLU A 271 -46.08 2.59 -12.42
CA GLU A 271 -47.53 2.83 -12.40
C GLU A 271 -48.10 2.53 -13.79
N LYS A 272 -49.23 1.83 -13.84
CA LYS A 272 -49.92 1.52 -15.10
C LYS A 272 -51.01 2.56 -15.35
N ASN A 273 -50.84 3.36 -16.40
CA ASN A 273 -51.84 4.34 -16.86
C ASN A 273 -52.03 4.19 -18.37
N ASP A 274 -53.28 4.23 -18.83
CA ASP A 274 -53.65 4.29 -20.25
C ASP A 274 -53.01 3.20 -21.15
N GLY A 275 -52.80 1.99 -20.62
CA GLY A 275 -52.17 0.89 -21.37
C GLY A 275 -50.64 0.97 -21.48
N CYS A 276 -50.02 2.01 -20.92
CA CYS A 276 -48.57 2.18 -20.82
C CYS A 276 -48.11 2.03 -19.37
N LEU A 277 -46.89 1.53 -19.19
CA LEU A 277 -46.22 1.49 -17.89
C LEU A 277 -45.31 2.72 -17.76
N HIS A 278 -45.59 3.55 -16.76
CA HIS A 278 -44.77 4.69 -16.41
C HIS A 278 -43.79 4.26 -15.33
N VAL A 279 -42.50 4.27 -15.64
CA VAL A 279 -41.45 3.88 -14.71
C VAL A 279 -40.68 5.11 -14.26
N ALA A 280 -40.49 5.24 -12.94
CA ALA A 280 -39.62 6.22 -12.33
C ALA A 280 -38.53 5.52 -11.52
N LEU A 281 -37.27 5.75 -11.92
CA LEU A 281 -36.08 5.33 -11.18
C LEU A 281 -35.57 6.51 -10.36
N ARG A 282 -35.70 6.41 -9.05
CA ARG A 282 -35.17 7.41 -8.11
C ARG A 282 -33.85 6.91 -7.56
N VAL A 283 -32.78 7.66 -7.82
CA VAL A 283 -31.43 7.35 -7.34
C VAL A 283 -31.05 8.37 -6.27
N GLU A 284 -30.73 7.90 -5.07
CA GLU A 284 -30.36 8.74 -3.92
C GLU A 284 -28.99 8.36 -3.38
N ASN A 285 -28.12 9.35 -3.16
CA ASN A 285 -26.81 9.13 -2.54
C ASN A 285 -26.88 9.43 -1.05
N HIS A 286 -26.94 8.41 -0.20
CA HIS A 286 -26.88 8.57 1.26
C HIS A 286 -25.46 8.51 1.82
N SER A 287 -24.43 8.45 0.98
CA SER A 287 -23.03 8.45 1.42
C SER A 287 -22.49 9.88 1.57
N ASP A 288 -21.40 10.02 2.34
CA ASP A 288 -20.73 11.31 2.58
C ASP A 288 -19.84 11.78 1.41
N LEU A 289 -19.72 10.95 0.36
CA LEU A 289 -18.84 11.19 -0.78
C LEU A 289 -19.66 11.41 -2.06
N VAL A 290 -19.09 12.17 -2.99
CA VAL A 290 -19.61 12.24 -4.35
C VAL A 290 -19.42 10.88 -5.02
N ARG A 291 -20.50 10.34 -5.60
CA ARG A 291 -20.49 9.05 -6.30
C ARG A 291 -20.71 9.27 -7.78
N SER A 292 -19.73 8.87 -8.58
CA SER A 292 -19.81 8.85 -10.04
C SER A 292 -19.94 7.40 -10.50
N PHE A 293 -20.99 7.10 -11.27
CA PHE A 293 -21.31 5.75 -11.71
C PHE A 293 -22.11 5.78 -13.01
N LYS A 294 -22.21 4.64 -13.68
CA LYS A 294 -23.14 4.49 -14.80
C LYS A 294 -24.33 3.63 -14.37
N LEU A 295 -25.54 4.10 -14.63
CA LEU A 295 -26.75 3.33 -14.43
C LEU A 295 -27.18 2.76 -15.78
N HIS A 296 -27.46 1.47 -15.80
CA HIS A 296 -27.89 0.69 -16.94
C HIS A 296 -29.29 0.15 -16.65
N GLU A 297 -30.24 0.44 -17.53
CA GLU A 297 -31.57 -0.14 -17.51
C GLU A 297 -31.75 -0.95 -18.79
N VAL A 298 -31.82 -2.28 -18.66
CA VAL A 298 -31.97 -3.19 -19.80
C VAL A 298 -33.46 -3.50 -19.99
N LEU A 299 -34.00 -3.06 -21.12
CA LEU A 299 -35.41 -3.21 -21.49
C LEU A 299 -35.54 -4.08 -22.74
N ALA A 300 -36.52 -4.99 -22.76
CA ALA A 300 -36.82 -5.80 -23.95
C ALA A 300 -37.57 -5.01 -25.04
N VAL A 301 -38.16 -3.88 -24.66
CA VAL A 301 -38.97 -3.01 -25.54
C VAL A 301 -38.37 -1.62 -25.52
N GLN A 302 -38.48 -0.90 -26.64
CA GLN A 302 -38.03 0.48 -26.73
C GLN A 302 -38.88 1.38 -25.81
N ALA A 303 -38.21 2.15 -24.96
CA ALA A 303 -38.83 3.14 -24.09
C ALA A 303 -39.14 4.45 -24.81
N GLU A 304 -40.29 5.02 -24.49
CA GLU A 304 -40.78 6.33 -24.92
C GLU A 304 -40.59 7.37 -23.81
N VAL A 305 -40.40 8.64 -24.18
CA VAL A 305 -40.34 9.78 -23.24
C VAL A 305 -39.30 9.57 -22.12
N VAL A 306 -38.08 9.19 -22.49
CA VAL A 306 -36.96 9.01 -21.55
C VAL A 306 -36.42 10.37 -21.12
N SER A 307 -36.46 10.66 -19.83
CA SER A 307 -35.96 11.92 -19.26
C SER A 307 -35.22 11.65 -17.95
N PRO A 308 -33.98 12.11 -17.79
CA PRO A 308 -33.09 12.77 -18.77
C PRO A 308 -32.67 11.83 -19.92
N GLU A 309 -32.22 12.39 -21.04
CA GLU A 309 -31.77 11.63 -22.21
C GLU A 309 -30.71 10.58 -21.83
N ALA A 310 -30.96 9.32 -22.21
CA ALA A 310 -30.06 8.21 -21.98
C ALA A 310 -29.31 7.88 -23.26
N LYS A 311 -28.08 7.36 -23.13
CA LYS A 311 -27.41 6.73 -24.26
C LYS A 311 -27.99 5.33 -24.47
N VAL A 312 -28.60 5.08 -25.63
CA VAL A 312 -29.19 3.78 -25.96
C VAL A 312 -28.18 2.90 -26.69
N ILE A 313 -28.00 1.67 -26.23
CA ILE A 313 -27.15 0.66 -26.87
C ILE A 313 -28.00 -0.57 -27.20
N PRO A 314 -28.10 -0.99 -28.48
CA PRO A 314 -28.79 -2.22 -28.84
C PRO A 314 -27.99 -3.44 -28.36
N LEU A 315 -28.64 -4.35 -27.65
CA LEU A 315 -28.07 -5.55 -27.03
C LEU A 315 -28.85 -6.78 -27.49
N GLY A 316 -28.59 -7.25 -28.71
CA GLY A 316 -29.36 -8.33 -29.34
C GLY A 316 -30.82 -7.91 -29.55
N ASP A 317 -31.74 -8.59 -28.87
CA ASP A 317 -33.19 -8.30 -28.89
C ASP A 317 -33.64 -7.31 -27.78
N ALA A 318 -32.70 -6.72 -27.04
CA ALA A 318 -32.97 -5.77 -25.95
C ALA A 318 -32.25 -4.43 -26.19
N PHE A 319 -32.66 -3.41 -25.43
CA PHE A 319 -32.09 -2.07 -25.43
C PHE A 319 -31.52 -1.75 -24.04
N ASP A 320 -30.25 -1.38 -23.97
CA ASP A 320 -29.60 -0.89 -22.74
C ASP A 320 -29.62 0.65 -22.73
N TYR A 321 -30.32 1.22 -21.75
CA TYR A 321 -30.37 2.65 -21.52
C TYR A 321 -29.35 3.04 -20.45
N GLN A 322 -28.33 3.81 -20.86
CA GLN A 322 -27.21 4.18 -20.01
C GLN A 322 -27.24 5.66 -19.60
N TRP A 323 -27.16 5.92 -18.29
CA TRP A 323 -26.96 7.25 -17.73
C TRP A 323 -25.63 7.34 -17.00
N LYS A 324 -24.80 8.32 -17.36
CA LYS A 324 -23.61 8.68 -16.58
C LYS A 324 -24.02 9.70 -15.52
N LEU A 325 -24.00 9.28 -14.26
CA LEU A 325 -24.46 10.11 -13.14
C LEU A 325 -23.30 10.43 -12.22
N SER A 326 -23.33 11.64 -11.66
CA SER A 326 -22.44 12.06 -10.58
C SER A 326 -23.28 12.75 -9.53
N LEU A 327 -23.47 12.08 -8.39
CA LEU A 327 -24.35 12.54 -7.32
C LEU A 327 -23.53 12.96 -6.10
N PRO A 328 -23.61 14.23 -5.67
CA PRO A 328 -23.09 14.67 -4.37
C PRO A 328 -23.79 13.98 -3.20
N ALA A 329 -23.17 14.07 -2.02
CA ALA A 329 -23.72 13.54 -0.78
C ALA A 329 -25.12 14.13 -0.49
N GLY A 330 -26.09 13.26 -0.19
CA GLY A 330 -27.46 13.64 0.13
C GLY A 330 -28.33 14.07 -1.05
N GLN A 331 -27.81 14.08 -2.29
CA GLN A 331 -28.59 14.44 -3.47
C GLN A 331 -29.31 13.23 -4.08
N SER A 332 -30.39 13.53 -4.82
CA SER A 332 -31.18 12.54 -5.55
C SER A 332 -31.47 13.00 -6.97
N VAL A 333 -31.61 12.04 -7.88
CA VAL A 333 -32.04 12.23 -9.26
C VAL A 333 -33.19 11.28 -9.56
N SER A 334 -34.15 11.73 -10.36
CA SER A 334 -35.25 10.90 -10.83
C SER A 334 -35.17 10.77 -12.35
N LEU A 335 -35.09 9.53 -12.84
CA LEU A 335 -35.14 9.18 -14.25
C LEU A 335 -36.53 8.62 -14.53
N ARG A 336 -37.16 9.04 -15.61
CA ARG A 336 -38.52 8.63 -15.97
C ARG A 336 -38.55 8.16 -17.41
N TYR A 337 -39.31 7.11 -17.67
CA TYR A 337 -39.56 6.60 -19.00
C TYR A 337 -40.91 5.89 -19.08
N ARG A 338 -41.43 5.69 -20.29
CA ARG A 338 -42.67 4.95 -20.57
C ARG A 338 -42.38 3.75 -21.44
N ILE A 339 -43.07 2.64 -21.21
CA ILE A 339 -43.03 1.45 -22.07
C ILE A 339 -44.45 0.92 -22.31
N ALA A 340 -44.65 0.22 -23.43
CA ALA A 340 -45.88 -0.51 -23.67
C ALA A 340 -46.06 -1.63 -22.61
N ALA A 341 -47.27 -1.79 -22.08
CA ALA A 341 -47.51 -2.66 -20.90
C ALA A 341 -47.55 -4.18 -21.20
N ASP A 342 -47.39 -4.60 -22.45
CA ASP A 342 -47.61 -6.00 -22.85
C ASP A 342 -46.48 -6.93 -22.40
N GLY A 343 -46.71 -7.68 -21.33
CA GLY A 343 -45.90 -8.83 -20.91
C GLY A 343 -44.47 -8.53 -20.44
N VAL A 344 -44.12 -7.26 -20.22
CA VAL A 344 -42.74 -6.86 -19.91
C VAL A 344 -42.38 -7.19 -18.46
N THR A 345 -41.37 -8.05 -18.28
CA THR A 345 -40.73 -8.28 -16.98
C THR A 345 -39.53 -7.35 -16.84
N LEU A 346 -39.60 -6.40 -15.90
CA LEU A 346 -38.50 -5.48 -15.64
C LEU A 346 -37.44 -6.13 -14.75
N LYS A 347 -36.23 -6.33 -15.28
CA LYS A 347 -35.06 -6.79 -14.52
C LYS A 347 -34.57 -5.72 -13.55
N GLU A 348 -33.73 -6.10 -12.60
CA GLU A 348 -33.11 -5.11 -11.71
C GLU A 348 -32.18 -4.18 -12.51
N PRO A 349 -32.19 -2.87 -12.19
CA PRO A 349 -31.23 -1.93 -12.77
C PRO A 349 -29.81 -2.35 -12.42
N VAL A 350 -28.86 -1.96 -13.27
CA VAL A 350 -27.45 -2.30 -13.09
C VAL A 350 -26.60 -1.04 -12.90
N VAL A 351 -25.70 -1.06 -11.92
CA VAL A 351 -24.77 0.04 -11.62
C VAL A 351 -23.34 -0.39 -11.95
N GLU A 352 -22.67 0.35 -12.82
CA GLU A 352 -21.27 0.15 -13.19
C GLU A 352 -20.38 1.16 -12.43
N GLY A 353 -19.26 0.67 -11.89
CA GLY A 353 -18.19 1.51 -11.34
C GLY A 353 -18.28 1.83 -9.84
N LEU A 354 -19.14 1.14 -9.10
CA LEU A 354 -19.20 1.16 -7.64
C LEU A 354 -19.04 -0.26 -7.10
N ASP A 355 -18.77 -0.41 -5.81
CA ASP A 355 -18.76 -1.73 -5.17
C ASP A 355 -20.19 -2.18 -4.83
N GLU A 356 -20.47 -3.49 -4.90
CA GLU A 356 -21.79 -4.05 -4.57
C GLU A 356 -22.26 -3.67 -3.16
N GLU A 357 -21.33 -3.60 -2.21
CA GLU A 357 -21.60 -3.28 -0.80
C GLU A 357 -22.11 -1.84 -0.57
N ILE A 358 -21.91 -0.93 -1.53
CA ILE A 358 -22.35 0.48 -1.42
C ILE A 358 -23.59 0.80 -2.28
N VAL A 359 -24.16 -0.20 -2.95
CA VAL A 359 -25.35 -0.05 -3.80
C VAL A 359 -26.50 -0.85 -3.21
N THR A 360 -27.72 -0.34 -3.28
CA THR A 360 -28.92 -1.02 -2.78
C THR A 360 -30.07 -0.84 -3.78
N GLY A 361 -30.71 -1.94 -4.18
CA GLY A 361 -31.80 -1.93 -5.17
C GLY A 361 -31.36 -2.01 -6.64
N ALA A 362 -30.06 -2.25 -6.88
CA ALA A 362 -29.50 -2.48 -8.21
C ALA A 362 -28.37 -3.52 -8.13
N ARG A 363 -28.16 -4.25 -9.23
CA ARG A 363 -27.03 -5.19 -9.38
C ARG A 363 -25.78 -4.41 -9.81
N VAL A 364 -24.60 -4.79 -9.31
CA VAL A 364 -23.35 -4.11 -9.66
C VAL A 364 -22.53 -4.90 -10.69
N ILE A 365 -21.89 -4.19 -11.63
CA ILE A 365 -20.95 -4.74 -12.63
C ILE A 365 -19.60 -4.03 -12.55
#